data_AF-A0A661ERB8-F1
#
_entry.id   AF-A0A661ERB8-F1
#
_cell.length_a   1.000
_cell.length_b   1.000
_cell.length_c   1.000
_cell.angle_alpha   90.00
_cell.angle_beta   90.00
_cell.angle_gamma   90.00
#
_symmetry.space_group_name_H-M   'P 1'
#
loop_
_entity.id
_entity.type
_entity.pdbx_description
1 polymer ?
#
loop_
_entity_poly.entity_id
_entity_poly.type
_entity_poly.pdbx_seq_one_letter_code
_entity_poly.pdbx_strand_id
1 'polypeptide(L)' 'MTSNLNIDDLTLAQLMAALAGGEISAVQATEHYLSRIEQIDRNGPALNAVREINPAALQIAQSRDALFLAG' A
#
# COMPACT_ATOMS: atom_id res chain seq x y z
N MET A 1 -5.51 -6.92 17.41
CA MET A 1 -6.24 -5.66 17.14
C MET A 1 -5.86 -5.22 15.73
N THR A 2 -6.55 -5.71 14.70
CA THR A 2 -6.35 -5.21 13.34
C THR A 2 -7.18 -3.94 13.21
N SER A 3 -6.53 -2.79 13.34
CA SER A 3 -7.14 -1.50 13.00
C SER A 3 -7.65 -1.59 11.57
N ASN A 4 -8.96 -1.42 11.38
CA ASN A 4 -9.59 -1.35 10.07
C ASN A 4 -9.30 0.03 9.46
N LEU A 5 -8.01 0.35 9.29
CA LEU A 5 -7.55 1.61 8.76
C LEU A 5 -7.87 1.64 7.26
N ASN A 6 -8.85 2.44 6.87
CA ASN A 6 -9.13 2.64 5.45
C ASN A 6 -8.09 3.59 4.84
N ILE A 7 -7.02 3.03 4.26
CA ILE A 7 -5.95 3.84 3.68
C ILE A 7 -6.36 4.57 2.40
N ASP A 8 -7.50 4.21 1.78
CA ASP A 8 -8.00 4.89 0.58
C ASP A 8 -8.50 6.32 0.86
N ASP A 9 -8.88 6.61 2.12
CA ASP A 9 -9.41 7.93 2.53
C ASP A 9 -8.33 8.81 3.20
N LEU A 10 -7.11 8.30 3.34
CA LEU A 10 -6.04 9.04 4.02
C LEU A 10 -5.38 10.04 3.06
N THR A 11 -5.13 11.24 3.59
CA THR A 11 -4.16 12.14 2.98
C THR A 11 -2.76 11.54 3.08
N LEU A 12 -1.84 12.00 2.22
CA LEU A 12 -0.43 11.59 2.29
C LEU A 12 0.17 11.80 3.69
N ALA A 13 -0.15 12.92 4.35
CA ALA A 13 0.34 13.22 5.69
C ALA A 13 -0.15 12.21 6.73
N GLN A 14 -1.43 11.80 6.66
CA GLN A 14 -1.99 10.79 7.55
C GLN A 14 -1.42 9.41 7.28
N LEU A 15 -1.25 9.03 6.01
CA LEU A 15 -0.62 7.76 5.64
C LEU A 15 0.83 7.69 6.12
N MET A 16 1.61 8.77 5.97
CA MET A 16 2.98 8.86 6.48
C MET A 16 3.03 8.75 8.00
N ALA A 17 2.10 9.38 8.72
CA ALA A 17 2.00 9.27 10.17
C ALA A 17 1.66 7.83 10.61
N ALA A 18 0.72 7.17 9.92
CA ALA A 18 0.36 5.78 10.20
C ALA A 18 1.53 4.81 9.95
N LEU A 19 2.32 5.04 8.88
CA LEU A 19 3.53 4.27 8.58
C LEU A 19 4.61 4.47 9.65
N ALA A 20 4.88 5.73 10.02
CA ALA A 20 5.86 6.05 11.05
C ALA A 20 5.43 5.57 12.45
N GLY A 21 4.13 5.57 12.73
CA GLY A 21 3.55 5.08 13.98
C GLY A 21 3.42 3.55 14.06
N GLY A 22 3.73 2.83 12.98
CA GLY A 22 3.59 1.36 12.92
C GLY A 22 2.15 0.87 12.92
N GLU A 23 1.17 1.74 12.66
CA GLU A 23 -0.24 1.37 12.51
C GLU A 23 -0.48 0.55 11.25
N ILE A 24 0.33 0.79 10.21
CA ILE A 24 0.39 0.02 8.98
C ILE A 24 1.85 -0.04 8.50
N SER A 25 2.23 -1.14 7.85
CA SER A 25 3.51 -1.25 7.14
C SER A 25 3.41 -0.82 5.67
N ALA A 26 4.52 -0.42 5.08
CA ALA A 26 4.64 -0.15 3.65
C ALA A 26 4.29 -1.38 2.81
N VAL A 27 4.64 -2.59 3.27
CA VAL A 27 4.19 -3.84 2.63
C VAL A 27 2.67 -3.95 2.64
N GLN A 28 2.01 -3.79 3.78
CA GLN A 28 0.54 -3.86 3.87
C GLN A 28 -0.14 -2.80 3.00
N ALA A 29 0.37 -1.57 3.00
CA ALA A 29 -0.15 -0.51 2.14
C ALA A 29 0.01 -0.84 0.64
N THR A 30 1.15 -1.43 0.26
CA THR A 30 1.41 -1.84 -1.12
C THR A 30 0.49 -3.00 -1.54
N GLU A 31 0.34 -4.01 -0.68
CA GLU A 31 -0.56 -5.15 -0.92
C GLU A 31 -2.02 -4.70 -1.08
N HIS A 32 -2.49 -3.75 -0.27
CA HIS A 32 -3.82 -3.15 -0.40
C HIS A 32 -4.05 -2.56 -1.80
N TYR A 33 -3.12 -1.73 -2.29
CA TYR A 33 -3.26 -1.14 -3.62
C TYR A 33 -3.11 -2.15 -4.76
N LEU A 34 -2.24 -3.16 -4.62
CA LEU A 34 -2.13 -4.24 -5.60
C LEU A 34 -3.42 -5.04 -5.72
N SER A 35 -4.03 -5.39 -4.58
CA SER A 35 -5.35 -6.05 -4.52
C SER A 35 -6.43 -5.19 -5.17
N ARG A 36 -6.42 -3.88 -4.90
CA ARG A 36 -7.37 -2.94 -5.49
C ARG A 36 -7.20 -2.80 -7.01
N ILE A 37 -5.97 -2.82 -7.51
CA ILE A 37 -5.66 -2.88 -8.95
C ILE A 37 -6.21 -4.19 -9.54
N GLU A 38 -5.97 -5.34 -8.91
CA GLU A 38 -6.50 -6.61 -9.39
C GLU A 38 -8.05 -6.58 -9.48
N GLN A 39 -8.71 -6.11 -8.43
CA GLN A 39 -10.17 -6.12 -8.34
C GLN A 39 -10.86 -5.10 -9.23
N ILE A 40 -10.28 -3.91 -9.43
CA ILE A 40 -10.94 -2.81 -10.15
C ILE A 40 -10.39 -2.64 -11.56
N ASP A 41 -9.06 -2.66 -11.71
CA ASP A 41 -8.38 -2.37 -12.98
C ASP A 41 -8.43 -3.57 -13.93
N ARG A 42 -8.25 -4.79 -13.41
CA ARG A 42 -8.15 -6.02 -14.20
C ARG A 42 -9.44 -6.84 -14.22
N ASN A 43 -9.97 -7.18 -13.05
CA ASN A 43 -11.08 -8.13 -12.90
C ASN A 43 -12.45 -7.47 -12.61
N GLY A 44 -12.50 -6.13 -12.58
CA GLY A 44 -13.70 -5.34 -12.24
C GLY A 44 -14.28 -4.57 -13.43
N PRO A 45 -14.58 -3.25 -13.31
CA PRO A 45 -15.04 -2.43 -14.43
C PRO A 45 -14.02 -2.30 -15.58
N ALA A 46 -12.87 -2.99 -15.48
CA ALA A 46 -11.80 -3.02 -16.46
C ALA A 46 -11.35 -1.60 -16.83
N LEU A 47 -10.96 -0.83 -15.81
CA LEU A 47 -10.54 0.56 -15.99
C LEU A 47 -9.32 0.66 -16.92
N ASN A 48 -8.47 -0.38 -16.95
CA ASN A 48 -7.26 -0.46 -17.79
C ASN A 48 -6.32 0.76 -17.61
N ALA A 49 -6.28 1.33 -16.41
CA ALA A 49 -5.42 2.44 -16.04
C ALA A 49 -3.98 1.98 -15.76
N VAL A 50 -3.77 0.75 -15.28
CA VAL A 50 -2.45 0.23 -14.93
C VAL A 50 -1.93 -0.70 -16.03
N ARG A 51 -1.00 -0.23 -16.84
CA ARG A 51 -0.40 -1.02 -17.94
C ARG A 51 0.45 -2.19 -17.43
N GLU A 52 1.32 -1.92 -16.46
CA GLU A 52 2.27 -2.87 -15.91
C GLU A 52 2.46 -2.64 -14.41
N ILE A 53 2.65 -3.73 -13.65
CA ILE A 53 2.99 -3.70 -12.23
C ILE A 53 4.47 -4.01 -12.09
N ASN A 54 5.20 -3.19 -11.32
CA ASN A 54 6.59 -3.45 -11.02
C ASN A 54 6.74 -4.73 -10.17
N PRO A 55 7.43 -5.78 -10.65
CA PRO A 55 7.60 -7.03 -9.90
C PRO A 55 8.39 -6.86 -8.58
N ALA A 56 9.18 -5.79 -8.46
CA ALA A 56 9.93 -5.46 -7.26
C ALA A 56 9.12 -4.63 -6.23
N ALA A 57 7.84 -4.32 -6.48
CA ALA A 57 7.05 -3.42 -5.63
C ALA A 57 7.07 -3.83 -4.15
N LEU A 58 6.84 -5.12 -3.87
CA LEU A 58 6.85 -5.64 -2.50
C LEU A 58 8.26 -5.64 -1.87
N GLN A 59 9.31 -5.91 -2.66
CA GLN A 59 10.69 -5.84 -2.16
C GLN A 59 11.10 -4.40 -1.78
N ILE A 60 10.67 -3.43 -2.58
CA ILE A 60 10.87 -2.01 -2.29
C ILE A 60 10.10 -1.63 -1.02
N ALA A 61 8.86 -2.09 -0.87
CA ALA A 61 8.06 -1.85 0.33
C ALA A 61 8.71 -2.43 1.60
N GLN A 62 9.22 -3.66 1.55
CA GLN A 62 9.98 -4.27 2.65
C GLN A 62 11.21 -3.44 3.04
N SER A 63 11.91 -2.89 2.05
CA SER A 63 13.07 -2.01 2.29
C SER A 63 12.66 -0.71 2.98
N ARG A 64 11.45 -0.20 2.71
CA ARG A 64 10.89 0.98 3.38
C ARG A 64 10.47 0.67 4.81
N ASP A 65 9.89 -0.49 5.07
CA ASP A 65 9.57 -0.92 6.43
C ASP A 65 10.83 -1.00 7.31
N ALA A 66 11.92 -1.55 6.77
CA ALA A 66 13.20 -1.57 7.47
C ALA A 66 13.72 -0.16 7.82
N LEU A 67 13.48 0.84 6.95
CA LEU A 67 13.85 2.23 7.22
C LEU A 67 12.98 2.86 8.32
N PHE A 68 11.68 2.57 8.34
CA PHE A 68 10.78 3.07 9.40
C PHE A 68 11.07 2.44 10.76
N LEU A 69 11.53 1.19 10.80
CA LEU A 69 11.94 0.52 12.05
C LEU A 69 13.33 0.96 12.56
N ALA A 70 14.15 1.57 11.71
CA ALA A 70 15.51 1.99 12.03
C ALA A 70 15.62 3.46 12.53
N GLY A 71 14.51 4.20 12.51
CA GLY A 71 14.41 5.58 13.05
C GLY A 71 13.73 5.60 14.41
#